data_AF-A0A954BUI0-F1
#
_entry.id   AF-A0A954BUI0-F1
#
_cell.length_a   1.000
_cell.length_b   1.000
_cell.length_c   1.000
_cell.angle_alpha   90.00
_cell.angle_beta   90.00
_cell.angle_gamma   90.00
#
_symmetry.space_group_name_H-M   'P 1'
#
loop_
_entity.id
_entity.type
_entity.pdbx_description
1 polymer ?
#
loop_
_entity_poly.entity_id
_entity_poly.type
_entity_poly.pdbx_seq_one_letter_code
_entity_poly.pdbx_strand_id
1 'polypeptide(L)' 'MIEQDEQTVEKITRRYYVKPQDKVTALRDTYRLRRAAIKRFTERLEKTGGFIDEAEIESLRAAGVNEDEIKALVDAYGV' A
#
# COMPACT_ATOMS: atom_id res chain seq x y z
N MET A 1 25.93 -14.15 36.92
CA MET A 1 26.18 -13.77 35.52
C MET A 1 25.02 -14.28 34.64
N ILE A 2 23.78 -13.93 35.00
CA ILE A 2 22.54 -14.50 34.42
C ILE A 2 21.56 -13.36 34.02
N GLU A 3 21.54 -12.24 34.75
CA GLU A 3 20.67 -11.09 34.45
C GLU A 3 20.92 -10.39 33.10
N GLN A 4 22.16 -10.35 32.62
CA GLN A 4 22.45 -9.73 31.31
C GLN A 4 21.90 -10.55 30.13
N ASP A 5 21.74 -11.86 30.32
CA ASP A 5 21.24 -12.77 29.30
C ASP A 5 19.72 -12.65 29.16
N GLU A 6 19.00 -12.52 30.28
CA GLU A 6 17.54 -12.32 30.30
C GLU A 6 17.11 -10.99 29.66
N GLN A 7 17.83 -9.89 29.94
CA GLN A 7 17.54 -8.60 29.31
C GLN A 7 17.80 -8.62 27.79
N THR A 8 18.76 -9.44 27.34
CA THR A 8 19.08 -9.60 25.92
C THR A 8 18.00 -10.42 25.22
N VAL A 9 17.55 -11.51 25.84
CA VAL A 9 16.44 -12.33 25.35
C VAL A 9 15.14 -11.53 25.31
N GLU A 10 14.83 -10.71 26.31
CA GLU A 10 13.62 -9.89 26.32
C GLU A 10 13.64 -8.81 25.22
N LYS A 11 14.78 -8.14 24.99
CA LYS A 11 14.94 -7.19 23.89
C LYS A 11 14.80 -7.85 22.52
N ILE A 12 15.41 -9.03 22.33
CA ILE A 12 15.29 -9.79 21.09
C ILE A 12 13.83 -10.24 20.91
N THR A 13 13.22 -10.80 21.93
CA THR A 13 11.83 -11.26 21.89
C THR A 13 10.89 -10.11 21.55
N ARG A 14 11.02 -8.93 22.19
CA ARG A 14 10.25 -7.72 21.84
C ARG A 14 10.49 -7.24 20.40
N ARG A 15 11.73 -7.33 19.90
CA ARG A 15 12.08 -6.95 18.52
C ARG A 15 11.43 -7.88 17.48
N TYR A 16 11.25 -9.15 17.81
CA TYR A 16 10.56 -10.13 16.96
C TYR A 16 9.04 -10.19 17.21
N TYR A 17 8.56 -9.71 18.37
CA TYR A 17 7.13 -9.59 18.71
C TYR A 17 6.52 -8.27 18.19
N VAL A 18 6.63 -8.02 16.89
CA VAL A 18 5.63 -7.15 16.24
C VAL A 18 4.34 -7.94 16.28
N LYS A 19 3.35 -7.48 17.07
CA LYS A 19 2.09 -8.22 17.22
C LYS A 19 1.52 -8.47 15.82
N PRO A 20 1.08 -9.69 15.49
CA PRO A 20 0.46 -9.99 14.20
C PRO A 20 -0.65 -8.99 13.83
N GLN A 21 -1.34 -8.43 14.83
CA GLN A 21 -2.33 -7.37 14.68
C GLN A 21 -1.79 -6.07 14.08
N ASP A 22 -0.56 -5.67 14.38
CA ASP A 22 0.04 -4.44 13.82
C ASP A 22 0.37 -4.64 12.34
N LYS A 23 0.86 -5.83 11.96
CA LYS A 23 1.11 -6.19 10.56
C LYS A 23 -0.19 -6.27 9.75
N VAL A 24 -1.23 -6.88 10.33
CA VAL A 24 -2.56 -6.98 9.70
C VAL A 24 -3.20 -5.59 9.56
N THR A 25 -3.02 -4.71 10.54
CA THR A 25 -3.52 -3.33 10.49
C THR A 25 -2.82 -2.54 9.40
N ALA A 26 -1.49 -2.61 9.33
CA ALA A 26 -0.71 -1.97 8.27
C ALA A 26 -1.12 -2.47 6.88
N LEU A 27 -1.26 -3.79 6.69
CA LEU A 27 -1.74 -4.39 5.44
C LEU A 27 -3.14 -3.90 5.05
N ARG A 28 -4.06 -3.82 6.03
CA ARG A 28 -5.42 -3.33 5.81
C ARG A 28 -5.41 -1.85 5.40
N ASP A 29 -4.58 -1.03 6.01
CA ASP A 29 -4.49 0.39 5.68
C ASP A 29 -3.85 0.61 4.31
N THR A 30 -2.81 -0.15 3.95
CA THR A 30 -2.27 -0.17 2.59
C THR A 30 -3.34 -0.56 1.56
N TYR A 31 -4.14 -1.60 1.85
CA TYR A 31 -5.22 -2.02 0.96
C TYR A 31 -6.31 -0.94 0.81
N ARG A 32 -6.65 -0.25 1.90
CA ARG A 32 -7.60 0.88 1.86
C ARG A 32 -7.09 2.03 1.01
N LEU A 33 -5.81 2.39 1.16
CA LEU A 33 -5.18 3.45 0.38
C LEU A 33 -5.16 3.11 -1.11
N ARG A 34 -4.71 1.89 -1.46
CA ARG A 34 -4.76 1.40 -2.85
C ARG A 34 -6.17 1.47 -3.43
N ARG A 35 -7.16 0.92 -2.71
CA ARG A 35 -8.56 0.91 -3.17
C ARG A 35 -9.11 2.32 -3.35
N ALA A 36 -8.78 3.25 -2.47
CA ALA A 36 -9.21 4.64 -2.58
C ALA A 36 -8.56 5.36 -3.77
N ALA A 37 -7.27 5.11 -4.02
CA ALA A 37 -6.56 5.68 -5.16
C ALA A 37 -7.14 5.16 -6.49
N ILE A 38 -7.33 3.84 -6.62
CA ILE A 38 -7.95 3.23 -7.81
C ILE A 38 -9.36 3.80 -8.04
N LYS A 39 -10.18 3.90 -6.99
CA LYS A 39 -11.54 4.48 -7.10
C LYS A 39 -11.52 5.93 -7.60
N ARG A 40 -10.60 6.75 -7.09
CA ARG A 40 -10.47 8.16 -7.51
C ARG A 40 -10.02 8.25 -8.97
N PHE A 41 -9.07 7.41 -9.38
CA PHE A 41 -8.60 7.30 -10.75
C PHE A 41 -9.76 6.96 -11.70
N THR A 42 -10.51 5.90 -11.42
CA THR A 42 -11.65 5.48 -12.25
C THR A 42 -12.75 6.53 -12.30
N GLU A 43 -13.10 7.16 -11.16
CA GLU A 43 -14.10 8.23 -11.11
C GLU A 43 -13.67 9.47 -11.90
N ARG A 44 -12.36 9.76 -11.96
CA ARG A 44 -11.86 10.88 -12.75
C ARG A 44 -11.88 10.54 -14.24
N LEU A 45 -11.49 9.33 -14.63
CA LEU A 45 -11.53 8.88 -16.02
C LEU A 45 -12.94 8.93 -16.61
N GLU A 46 -13.95 8.53 -15.83
CA GLU A 46 -15.35 8.66 -16.23
C GLU A 46 -15.76 10.13 -16.47
N LYS A 47 -15.18 11.08 -15.72
CA LYS A 47 -15.48 12.52 -15.85
C LYS A 47 -14.70 13.20 -16.98
N THR A 48 -13.46 12.79 -17.21
CA THR A 48 -12.57 13.41 -18.22
C THR A 48 -12.65 12.74 -19.58
N GLY A 49 -13.41 11.63 -19.69
CA GLY A 49 -13.57 10.90 -20.94
C GLY A 49 -12.34 10.07 -21.32
N GLY A 50 -11.65 9.49 -20.33
CA GLY A 50 -10.47 8.66 -20.57
C GLY A 50 -9.15 9.43 -20.66
N PHE A 51 -9.13 10.73 -20.35
CA PHE A 51 -7.88 11.47 -20.25
C PHE A 51 -7.13 11.05 -18.98
N ILE A 52 -5.92 10.50 -19.19
CA ILE A 52 -4.99 10.09 -18.14
C ILE A 52 -3.83 11.08 -18.11
N ASP A 53 -3.54 11.65 -16.94
CA ASP A 53 -2.35 12.47 -16.70
C ASP A 53 -1.28 11.69 -15.92
N GLU A 54 -0.01 12.11 -16.02
CA GLU A 54 1.09 11.46 -15.29
C GLU A 54 0.95 11.63 -13.75
N ALA A 55 0.28 12.68 -13.29
CA ALA A 55 0.11 12.93 -11.85
C ALA A 55 -0.85 11.91 -11.19
N GLU A 56 -1.81 11.40 -11.95
CA GLU A 56 -2.72 10.32 -11.58
C GLU A 56 -1.96 9.00 -11.47
N ILE A 57 -1.07 8.72 -12.43
CA ILE A 57 -0.19 7.55 -12.42
C ILE A 57 0.74 7.60 -11.20
N GLU A 58 1.36 8.75 -10.94
CA GLU A 58 2.17 8.97 -9.73
C GLU A 58 1.37 8.80 -8.44
N SER A 59 0.10 9.21 -8.42
CA SER A 59 -0.78 9.01 -7.26
C SER A 59 -1.07 7.53 -6.99
N LEU A 60 -1.19 6.70 -8.04
CA LEU A 60 -1.33 5.25 -7.91
C LEU A 60 -0.03 4.61 -7.38
N ARG A 61 1.13 5.02 -7.90
CA ARG A 61 2.46 4.60 -7.41
C ARG A 61 2.64 4.93 -5.93
N ALA A 62 2.28 6.15 -5.53
CA ALA A 62 2.36 6.61 -4.14
C ALA A 62 1.42 5.84 -3.20
N ALA A 63 0.27 5.37 -3.71
CA ALA A 63 -0.63 4.47 -2.98
C ALA A 63 -0.13 3.02 -2.93
N GLY A 64 1.00 2.74 -3.60
CA GLY A 64 1.65 1.45 -3.65
C GLY A 64 1.06 0.50 -4.68
N VAL A 65 0.25 0.97 -5.63
CA VAL A 65 -0.20 0.17 -6.79
C VAL A 65 1.03 -0.14 -7.65
N ASN A 66 1.19 -1.38 -8.09
CA ASN A 66 2.35 -1.76 -8.90
C ASN A 66 2.18 -1.39 -10.38
N GLU A 67 3.27 -1.38 -11.16
CA GLU A 67 3.23 -0.97 -12.57
C GLU A 67 2.34 -1.87 -13.44
N ASP A 68 2.25 -3.18 -13.15
CA ASP A 68 1.39 -4.10 -13.91
C ASP A 68 -0.10 -3.82 -13.66
N GLU A 69 -0.47 -3.49 -12.42
CA GLU A 69 -1.82 -3.06 -12.03
C GLU A 69 -2.17 -1.71 -12.66
N ILE A 70 -1.23 -0.75 -12.64
CA ILE A 70 -1.39 0.55 -13.30
C ILE A 70 -1.60 0.35 -14.79
N LYS A 71 -0.76 -0.46 -15.44
CA LYS A 71 -0.88 -0.76 -16.86
C LYS A 71 -2.22 -1.42 -17.18
N ALA A 72 -2.66 -2.39 -16.40
CA ALA A 72 -3.97 -3.02 -16.58
C ALA A 72 -5.13 -2.02 -16.41
N LEU A 73 -5.03 -1.08 -15.48
CA LEU A 73 -6.01 0.00 -15.32
C LEU A 73 -5.99 0.97 -16.50
N VAL A 74 -4.81 1.36 -16.97
CA VAL A 74 -4.68 2.21 -18.16
C VAL A 74 -5.22 1.50 -19.40
N ASP A 75 -4.88 0.24 -19.63
CA ASP A 75 -5.35 -0.57 -20.76
C ASP A 75 -6.88 -0.80 -20.71
N ALA A 76 -7.46 -0.95 -19.52
CA ALA A 76 -8.90 -1.14 -19.36
C ALA A 76 -9.74 0.11 -19.62
N TYR A 77 -9.16 1.30 -19.41
CA TYR A 77 -9.83 2.59 -19.57
C TYR A 77 -9.28 3.41 -20.76
N GLY A 78 -8.29 2.88 -21.47
CA GLY A 78 -7.61 3.50 -22.58
C GLY A 78 -8.29 3.21 -23.92
N VAL A 79 -8.46 4.30 -24.68
CA VAL A 79 -8.74 4.39 -26.13
C VAL A 79 -7.83 3.49 -26.96
#